data_AF-A0A847BTT3-F1
#
_entry.id   AF-A0A847BTT3-F1
#
_cell.length_a   1.000
_cell.length_b   1.000
_cell.length_c   1.000
_cell.angle_alpha   90.00
_cell.angle_beta   90.00
_cell.angle_gamma   90.00
#
_symmetry.space_group_name_H-M   'P 1'
#
loop_
_entity.id
_entity.type
_entity.pdbx_description
1 polymer ?
#
loop_
_entity_poly.entity_id
_entity_poly.type
_entity_poly.pdbx_seq_one_letter_code
_entity_poly.pdbx_strand_id
1 'polypeptide(L)'
;MRQVFAVIFLALLFFSGCSLKTPNTNQTLGELLQSIGTPKEEALLLDKKAHDYALTLKDNYGSKLPPVWHNTFVNLGFKSRGLCWHYAHDLYEYIAPLTKSLDAVIVVAHLGSWMKEHSALVLTCLGCSIEEGVVLDAWRDRKKLIYLPVKEDIYPWRPR
;
A
#
# COMPACT_ATOMS: atom_id res chain seq x y z
N MET A 1 4.04 -32.69 48.42
CA MET A 1 3.99 -32.92 46.96
C MET A 1 3.16 -31.82 46.32
N ARG A 2 3.84 -31.01 45.50
CA ARG A 2 3.41 -30.11 44.41
C ARG A 2 2.06 -29.37 44.53
N GLN A 3 2.17 -28.08 44.81
CA GLN A 3 1.13 -27.08 44.59
C GLN A 3 0.80 -26.96 43.10
N VAL A 4 -0.49 -27.02 42.76
CA VAL A 4 -0.96 -26.82 41.38
C VAL A 4 -1.27 -25.35 41.19
N PHE A 5 -0.28 -24.62 40.67
CA PHE A 5 -0.47 -23.33 40.03
C PHE A 5 -1.35 -23.53 38.79
N ALA A 6 -2.58 -23.02 38.83
CA ALA A 6 -3.39 -22.81 37.63
C ALA A 6 -3.82 -21.35 37.61
N VAL A 7 -2.83 -20.47 37.43
CA VAL A 7 -3.06 -19.08 37.06
C VAL A 7 -3.51 -19.10 35.60
N ILE A 8 -4.83 -19.18 35.39
CA ILE A 8 -5.44 -18.95 34.08
C ILE A 8 -5.34 -17.44 33.84
N PHE A 9 -4.20 -17.02 33.29
CA PHE A 9 -3.99 -15.64 32.88
C PHE A 9 -4.83 -15.39 31.63
N LEU A 10 -5.91 -14.66 31.86
CA LEU A 10 -6.86 -14.12 30.89
C LEU A 10 -6.12 -13.25 29.86
N ALA A 11 -5.65 -13.83 28.76
CA ALA A 11 -5.13 -13.07 27.62
C ALA A 11 -6.28 -12.74 26.65
N LEU A 12 -7.20 -11.87 27.09
CA LEU A 12 -8.08 -11.13 26.18
C LEU A 12 -7.21 -10.13 25.42
N LEU A 13 -6.58 -10.60 24.34
CA LEU A 13 -5.94 -9.75 23.35
C LEU A 13 -7.03 -8.99 22.58
N PHE A 14 -7.46 -7.86 23.14
CA PHE A 14 -8.13 -6.81 22.39
C PHE A 14 -7.14 -6.25 21.37
N PHE A 15 -7.01 -6.91 20.22
CA PHE A 15 -6.46 -6.29 19.03
C PHE A 15 -7.52 -5.34 18.47
N SER A 16 -7.60 -4.15 19.06
CA SER A 16 -8.15 -2.98 18.40
C SER A 16 -7.25 -2.67 17.19
N GLY A 17 -7.57 -3.30 16.06
CA GLY A 17 -6.97 -2.93 14.79
C GLY A 17 -7.27 -1.46 14.54
N CYS A 18 -6.26 -0.60 14.64
CA CYS A 18 -6.37 0.77 14.17
C CYS A 18 -6.66 0.71 12.66
N SER A 19 -7.92 0.96 12.30
CA SER A 19 -8.26 1.36 10.95
C SER A 19 -7.62 2.72 10.74
N LEU A 20 -6.44 2.75 10.10
CA LEU A 20 -5.78 4.01 9.74
C LEU A 20 -6.76 4.85 8.93
N LYS A 21 -7.01 6.08 9.39
CA LYS A 21 -7.84 7.06 8.68
C LYS A 21 -7.19 7.27 7.31
N THR A 22 -7.90 6.92 6.24
CA THR A 22 -7.59 7.44 4.92
C THR A 22 -7.73 8.96 4.99
N PRO A 23 -6.69 9.74 4.62
CA PRO A 23 -6.85 11.18 4.48
C PRO A 23 -8.01 11.43 3.54
N ASN A 24 -8.93 12.29 3.98
CA ASN A 24 -10.18 12.55 3.31
C ASN A 24 -9.91 13.57 2.20
N THR A 25 -9.22 13.15 1.14
CA THR A 25 -9.16 13.94 -0.08
C THR A 25 -10.52 13.79 -0.75
N ASN A 26 -11.30 14.87 -0.81
CA ASN A 26 -12.52 14.88 -1.65
C ASN A 26 -12.17 14.73 -3.15
N GLN A 27 -10.88 14.72 -3.48
CA GLN A 27 -10.35 14.57 -4.82
C GLN A 27 -10.19 13.10 -5.20
N THR A 28 -10.48 12.80 -6.46
CA THR A 28 -10.20 11.49 -7.06
C THR A 28 -8.72 11.34 -7.38
N LEU A 29 -8.26 10.10 -7.63
CA LEU A 29 -6.89 9.87 -8.08
C LEU A 29 -6.62 10.61 -9.41
N GLY A 30 -7.56 10.61 -10.34
CA GLY A 30 -7.42 11.36 -11.59
C GLY A 30 -7.28 12.88 -11.38
N GLU A 31 -7.93 13.45 -10.38
CA GLU A 31 -7.77 14.88 -10.03
C GLU A 31 -6.41 15.17 -9.41
N LEU A 32 -5.89 14.29 -8.56
CA LEU A 32 -4.54 14.40 -8.01
C LEU A 32 -3.46 14.25 -9.10
N LEU A 33 -3.64 13.33 -10.04
CA LEU A 33 -2.70 13.17 -11.15
C LEU A 33 -2.72 14.41 -12.07
N GLN A 34 -3.89 15.00 -12.30
CA GLN A 34 -3.97 16.26 -13.05
C GLN A 34 -3.29 17.42 -12.31
N SER A 35 -3.35 17.47 -10.98
CA SER A 35 -2.72 18.56 -10.21
C SER A 35 -1.20 18.53 -10.28
N ILE A 36 -0.59 17.37 -10.56
CA ILE A 36 0.86 17.21 -10.80
C ILE A 36 1.23 17.29 -12.29
N GLY A 37 0.32 17.71 -13.16
CA GLY A 37 0.60 18.00 -14.58
C GLY A 37 0.25 16.88 -15.57
N THR A 38 -0.42 15.81 -15.13
CA THR A 38 -0.86 14.73 -16.03
C THR A 38 -1.99 15.21 -16.94
N PRO A 39 -1.96 14.97 -18.26
CA PRO A 39 -3.10 15.22 -19.15
C PRO A 39 -4.36 14.48 -18.68
N LYS A 40 -5.52 15.14 -18.78
CA LYS A 40 -6.80 14.61 -18.28
C LYS A 40 -7.12 13.19 -18.74
N GLU A 41 -6.88 12.87 -20.01
CA GLU A 41 -7.15 11.55 -20.58
C GLU A 41 -6.29 10.45 -19.94
N GLU A 42 -5.00 10.73 -19.76
CA GLU A 42 -4.06 9.82 -19.10
C GLU A 42 -4.41 9.67 -17.61
N ALA A 43 -4.71 10.77 -16.93
CA ALA A 43 -5.10 10.74 -15.52
C ALA A 43 -6.36 9.89 -15.26
N LEU A 44 -7.40 10.03 -16.10
CA LEU A 44 -8.62 9.23 -16.00
C LEU A 44 -8.37 7.75 -16.32
N LEU A 45 -7.51 7.46 -17.30
CA LEU A 45 -7.11 6.10 -17.61
C LEU A 45 -6.40 5.46 -16.42
N LEU A 46 -5.40 6.13 -15.86
CA LEU A 46 -4.61 5.65 -14.73
C LEU A 46 -5.46 5.47 -13.48
N ASP A 47 -6.37 6.41 -13.20
CA ASP A 47 -7.32 6.31 -12.09
C ASP A 47 -8.12 4.99 -12.15
N LYS A 48 -8.78 4.76 -13.29
CA LYS A 48 -9.57 3.55 -13.50
C LYS A 48 -8.71 2.29 -13.40
N LYS A 49 -7.57 2.28 -14.10
CA LYS A 49 -6.68 1.12 -14.20
C LYS A 49 -6.06 0.75 -12.85
N ALA A 50 -5.64 1.73 -12.06
CA ALA A 50 -5.08 1.51 -10.74
C ALA A 50 -6.13 0.90 -9.79
N HIS A 51 -7.36 1.42 -9.79
CA HIS A 51 -8.45 0.87 -8.98
C HIS A 51 -8.81 -0.57 -9.38
N ASP A 52 -9.02 -0.82 -10.68
CA ASP A 52 -9.37 -2.15 -11.20
C ASP A 52 -8.28 -3.18 -10.86
N TYR A 53 -7.01 -2.79 -11.00
CA TYR A 53 -5.90 -3.71 -10.76
C TYR A 53 -5.62 -3.91 -9.26
N ALA A 54 -5.80 -2.90 -8.42
CA ALA A 54 -5.73 -3.07 -6.96
C ALA A 54 -6.77 -4.09 -6.45
N LEU A 55 -7.99 -4.07 -7.02
CA LEU A 55 -9.00 -5.09 -6.72
C LEU A 55 -8.58 -6.48 -7.20
N THR A 56 -7.96 -6.57 -8.38
CA THR A 56 -7.40 -7.82 -8.92
C THR A 56 -6.32 -8.40 -7.99
N LEU A 57 -5.37 -7.58 -7.53
CA LEU A 57 -4.32 -7.99 -6.59
C LEU A 57 -4.90 -8.46 -5.26
N LYS A 58 -5.93 -7.77 -4.75
CA LYS A 58 -6.64 -8.18 -3.54
C LYS A 58 -7.25 -9.58 -3.68
N ASP A 59 -7.93 -9.84 -4.79
CA ASP A 59 -8.56 -11.14 -5.04
C ASP A 59 -7.51 -12.24 -5.21
N ASN A 60 -6.39 -11.95 -5.89
CA ASN A 60 -5.28 -12.88 -6.10
C ASN A 60 -4.54 -13.25 -4.79
N TYR A 61 -4.36 -12.29 -3.87
CA TYR A 61 -3.54 -12.51 -2.66
C TYR A 61 -4.35 -12.89 -1.42
N GLY A 62 -5.68 -12.72 -1.45
CA GLY A 62 -6.58 -13.25 -0.43
C GLY A 62 -6.24 -12.74 0.97
N SER A 63 -6.02 -11.44 1.11
CA SER A 63 -5.66 -10.75 2.36
C SER A 63 -6.85 -10.62 3.32
N LYS A 64 -7.44 -11.76 3.72
CA LYS A 64 -8.52 -11.82 4.73
C LYS A 64 -8.01 -11.74 6.16
N LEU A 65 -6.73 -12.04 6.37
CA LEU A 65 -6.07 -12.00 7.69
C LEU A 65 -5.53 -10.60 8.01
N PRO A 66 -5.35 -10.25 9.30
CA PRO A 66 -4.62 -9.04 9.68
C PRO A 66 -3.21 -9.03 9.06
N PRO A 67 -2.65 -7.85 8.73
CA PRO A 67 -1.37 -7.72 8.03
C PRO A 67 -0.21 -8.51 8.65
N VAL A 68 -0.10 -8.51 9.98
CA VAL A 68 0.94 -9.27 10.71
C VAL A 68 0.82 -10.77 10.44
N TRP A 69 -0.39 -11.32 10.50
CA TRP A 69 -0.63 -12.74 10.24
C TRP A 69 -0.41 -13.07 8.77
N HIS A 70 -0.87 -12.22 7.85
CA HIS A 70 -0.65 -12.42 6.42
C HIS A 70 0.84 -12.44 6.08
N ASN A 71 1.62 -11.46 6.57
CA ASN A 71 3.06 -11.40 6.35
C ASN A 71 3.80 -12.58 6.97
N THR A 72 3.37 -13.01 8.17
CA THR A 72 3.90 -14.21 8.82
C THR A 72 3.66 -15.45 7.96
N PHE A 73 2.45 -15.64 7.41
CA PHE A 73 2.15 -16.79 6.55
C PHE A 73 2.94 -16.79 5.25
N VAL A 74 3.17 -15.62 4.63
CA VAL A 74 4.02 -15.55 3.43
C VAL A 74 5.48 -15.86 3.76
N ASN A 75 6.02 -15.26 4.83
CA ASN A 75 7.41 -15.48 5.25
C ASN A 75 7.68 -16.93 5.71
N LEU A 76 6.68 -17.61 6.27
CA LEU A 76 6.74 -19.03 6.64
C LEU A 76 6.45 -19.98 5.45
N GLY A 77 6.20 -19.44 4.25
CA GLY A 77 5.99 -20.24 3.03
C GLY A 77 4.60 -20.85 2.86
N PHE A 78 3.63 -20.51 3.72
CA PHE A 78 2.24 -20.96 3.59
C PHE A 78 1.47 -20.23 2.50
N LYS A 79 1.97 -19.07 2.08
CA LYS A 79 1.49 -18.31 0.91
C LYS A 79 2.68 -17.90 0.06
N SER A 80 2.50 -17.91 -1.26
CA SER A 80 3.56 -17.53 -2.20
C SER A 80 3.75 -16.01 -2.31
N ARG A 81 2.68 -15.22 -2.15
CA ARG A 81 2.68 -13.76 -2.38
C ARG A 81 1.71 -13.03 -1.44
N GLY A 82 1.83 -11.69 -1.41
CA GLY A 82 0.90 -10.79 -0.71
C GLY A 82 1.54 -9.86 0.34
N LEU A 83 2.87 -9.90 0.47
CA LEU A 83 3.62 -8.84 1.16
C LEU A 83 3.45 -7.48 0.47
N CYS A 84 3.60 -6.39 1.22
CA CYS A 84 3.51 -5.01 0.72
C CYS A 84 4.35 -4.78 -0.54
N TRP A 85 5.58 -5.29 -0.58
CA TRP A 85 6.44 -5.16 -1.76
C TRP A 85 5.93 -5.91 -2.99
N HIS A 86 5.21 -7.02 -2.84
CA HIS A 86 4.58 -7.70 -3.97
C HIS A 86 3.50 -6.82 -4.59
N TYR A 87 2.62 -6.25 -3.75
CA TYR A 87 1.59 -5.33 -4.23
C TYR A 87 2.20 -4.11 -4.94
N ALA A 88 3.25 -3.51 -4.37
CA ALA A 88 3.93 -2.38 -4.98
C ALA A 88 4.55 -2.74 -6.34
N HIS A 89 5.25 -3.87 -6.42
CA HIS A 89 5.90 -4.33 -7.64
C HIS A 89 4.90 -4.67 -8.75
N ASP A 90 3.85 -5.41 -8.43
CA ASP A 90 2.89 -5.83 -9.45
C ASP A 90 2.05 -4.64 -9.93
N LEU A 91 1.69 -3.73 -9.02
CA LEU A 91 1.03 -2.48 -9.41
C LEU A 91 1.96 -1.63 -10.30
N TYR A 92 3.26 -1.56 -10.00
CA TYR A 92 4.24 -0.90 -10.84
C TYR A 92 4.31 -1.53 -12.23
N GLU A 93 4.47 -2.85 -12.35
CA GLU A 93 4.54 -3.56 -13.63
C GLU A 93 3.29 -3.33 -14.49
N TYR A 94 2.12 -3.20 -13.84
CA TYR A 94 0.87 -2.93 -14.54
C TYR A 94 0.71 -1.46 -14.96
N ILE A 95 1.11 -0.51 -14.11
CA ILE A 95 0.85 0.92 -14.28
C ILE A 95 1.94 1.63 -15.08
N ALA A 96 3.22 1.32 -14.85
CA ALA A 96 4.35 2.01 -15.49
C ALA A 96 4.31 1.98 -17.03
N PRO A 97 3.89 0.90 -17.71
CA PRO A 97 3.75 0.91 -19.17
C PRO A 97 2.62 1.82 -19.69
N LEU A 98 1.70 2.24 -18.81
CA LEU A 98 0.57 3.11 -19.14
C LEU A 98 0.88 4.59 -18.96
N THR A 99 1.96 4.92 -18.25
CA THR A 99 2.39 6.31 -18.00
C THR A 99 3.19 6.85 -19.18
N LYS A 100 2.77 8.00 -19.69
CA LYS A 100 3.42 8.77 -20.77
C LYS A 100 4.00 10.09 -20.27
N SER A 101 3.34 10.73 -19.30
CA SER A 101 3.72 12.04 -18.75
C SER A 101 4.17 11.98 -17.29
N LEU A 102 4.37 10.78 -16.77
CA LEU A 102 4.69 10.51 -15.37
C LEU A 102 5.85 9.54 -15.25
N ASP A 103 6.61 9.69 -14.18
CA ASP A 103 7.52 8.67 -13.68
C ASP A 103 6.80 7.81 -12.63
N ALA A 104 6.99 6.49 -12.77
CA ALA A 104 6.53 5.49 -11.80
C ALA A 104 7.73 5.06 -10.94
N VAL A 105 7.62 5.18 -9.62
CA VAL A 105 8.73 4.91 -8.69
C VAL A 105 8.25 4.01 -7.55
N ILE A 106 8.92 2.87 -7.35
CA ILE A 106 8.68 2.06 -6.14
C ILE A 106 9.33 2.77 -4.96
N VAL A 107 8.54 3.01 -3.92
CA VAL A 107 8.98 3.65 -2.69
C VAL A 107 8.89 2.70 -1.51
N VAL A 108 9.73 2.95 -0.51
CA VAL A 108 9.77 2.21 0.75
C VAL A 108 9.79 3.17 1.94
N ALA A 109 9.01 2.84 2.96
CA ALA A 109 9.02 3.48 4.25
C ALA A 109 9.65 2.54 5.28
N HIS A 110 10.42 3.09 6.22
CA HIS A 110 11.09 2.33 7.29
C HIS A 110 11.93 1.15 6.79
N LEU A 111 12.68 1.33 5.71
CA LEU A 111 13.56 0.31 5.12
C LEU A 111 14.44 -0.36 6.18
N GLY A 112 14.49 -1.69 6.17
CA GLY A 112 15.24 -2.51 7.13
C GLY A 112 14.50 -2.80 8.44
N SER A 113 13.32 -2.23 8.65
CA SER A 113 12.49 -2.55 9.81
C SER A 113 11.67 -3.82 9.58
N TRP A 114 11.99 -4.88 10.32
CA TRP A 114 11.26 -6.16 10.26
C TRP A 114 9.74 -6.03 10.39
N MET A 115 9.26 -5.07 11.20
CA MET A 115 7.84 -4.91 11.52
C MET A 115 7.17 -3.73 10.83
N LYS A 116 7.94 -2.73 10.37
CA LYS A 116 7.40 -1.46 9.87
C LYS A 116 7.75 -1.16 8.42
N GLU A 117 8.61 -1.97 7.79
CA GLU A 117 8.92 -1.78 6.37
C GLU A 117 7.63 -1.91 5.56
N HIS A 118 7.40 -0.91 4.72
CA HIS A 118 6.22 -0.84 3.87
C HIS A 118 6.62 -0.32 2.50
N SER A 119 6.04 -0.88 1.44
CA SER A 119 6.34 -0.49 0.06
C SER A 119 5.06 -0.09 -0.66
N ALA A 120 5.17 0.89 -1.54
CA ALA A 120 4.09 1.39 -2.38
C ALA A 120 4.63 1.86 -3.73
N LEU A 121 3.73 2.25 -4.63
CA LEU A 121 4.05 2.92 -5.88
C LEU A 121 3.84 4.43 -5.69
N VAL A 122 4.71 5.27 -6.26
CA VAL A 122 4.47 6.71 -6.42
C VAL A 122 4.45 7.03 -7.92
N LEU A 123 3.48 7.85 -8.32
CA LEU A 123 3.45 8.50 -9.62
C LEU A 123 3.82 9.97 -9.44
N THR A 124 4.80 10.46 -10.19
CA THR A 124 5.28 11.85 -10.12
C THR A 124 5.47 12.43 -11.52
N CYS A 125 5.54 13.75 -11.66
CA CYS A 125 5.88 14.37 -12.95
C CYS A 125 7.30 13.96 -13.40
N LEU A 126 7.53 13.96 -14.71
CA LEU A 126 8.82 13.54 -15.29
C LEU A 126 10.00 14.31 -14.67
N GLY A 127 10.94 13.57 -14.07
CA GLY A 127 12.14 14.10 -13.42
C GLY A 127 11.90 14.81 -12.08
N CYS A 128 10.66 14.86 -11.61
CA CYS A 128 10.32 15.47 -10.32
C CYS A 128 10.69 14.56 -9.15
N SER A 129 10.76 15.13 -7.95
CA SER A 129 11.00 14.33 -6.75
C SER A 129 9.76 13.51 -6.38
N ILE A 130 9.94 12.43 -5.60
CA ILE A 130 8.80 11.61 -5.16
C ILE A 130 7.88 12.39 -4.22
N GLU A 131 8.39 13.38 -3.49
CA GLU A 131 7.64 14.23 -2.58
C GLU A 131 6.58 15.06 -3.31
N GLU A 132 6.76 15.32 -4.60
CA GLU A 132 5.79 16.02 -5.45
C GLU A 132 4.74 15.09 -6.06
N GLY A 133 4.88 13.78 -5.86
CA GLY A 133 4.02 12.78 -6.45
C GLY A 133 2.80 12.39 -5.59
N VAL A 134 2.06 11.43 -6.13
CA VAL A 134 0.90 10.78 -5.52
C VAL A 134 1.27 9.33 -5.20
N VAL A 135 1.12 8.91 -3.95
CA VAL A 135 1.30 7.50 -3.57
C VAL A 135 0.08 6.70 -3.97
N LEU A 136 0.30 5.49 -4.47
CA LEU A 136 -0.68 4.46 -4.78
C LEU A 136 -0.32 3.21 -3.97
N ASP A 137 -1.16 2.87 -3.00
CA ASP A 137 -0.93 1.82 -2.03
C ASP A 137 -2.09 0.83 -2.03
N ALA A 138 -1.91 -0.25 -2.78
CA ALA A 138 -2.89 -1.33 -2.93
C ALA A 138 -2.88 -2.34 -1.77
N TRP A 139 -1.98 -2.19 -0.79
CA TRP A 139 -1.85 -3.11 0.34
C TRP A 139 -2.47 -2.55 1.63
N ARG A 140 -2.31 -1.24 1.88
CA ARG A 140 -2.66 -0.58 3.15
C ARG A 140 -4.13 -0.75 3.53
N ASP A 141 -5.04 -0.51 2.60
CA ASP A 141 -6.46 -0.82 2.79
C ASP A 141 -6.83 -2.04 1.94
N ARG A 142 -6.95 -3.17 2.63
CA ARG A 142 -7.27 -4.49 2.03
C ARG A 142 -8.59 -4.51 1.25
N LYS A 143 -9.35 -3.42 1.18
CA LYS A 143 -10.61 -3.30 0.44
C LYS A 143 -10.49 -2.45 -0.83
N LYS A 144 -9.62 -1.44 -0.85
CA LYS A 144 -9.55 -0.44 -1.92
C LYS A 144 -8.13 0.13 -2.06
N LEU A 145 -7.83 0.64 -3.23
CA LEU A 145 -6.60 1.42 -3.44
C LEU A 145 -6.60 2.63 -2.50
N ILE A 146 -5.51 2.81 -1.77
CA ILE A 146 -5.23 4.07 -1.08
C ILE A 146 -4.39 4.94 -1.98
N TYR A 147 -4.79 6.20 -2.10
CA TYR A 147 -4.03 7.21 -2.81
C TYR A 147 -4.11 8.55 -2.10
N LEU A 148 -3.04 9.33 -2.20
CA LEU A 148 -2.92 10.68 -1.64
C LEU A 148 -1.60 11.33 -2.11
N PRO A 149 -1.45 12.66 -2.02
CA PRO A 149 -0.15 13.32 -2.18
C PRO A 149 0.87 12.77 -1.17
N VAL A 150 2.12 12.56 -1.59
CA VAL A 150 3.18 12.03 -0.72
C VAL A 150 3.40 12.91 0.52
N LYS A 151 3.30 14.24 0.38
CA LYS A 151 3.44 15.21 1.49
C LYS A 151 2.32 15.12 2.54
N GLU A 152 1.19 14.51 2.19
CA GLU A 152 0.06 14.33 3.10
C GLU A 152 0.07 12.96 3.78
N ASP A 153 1.03 12.09 3.43
CA ASP A 153 1.12 10.75 3.98
C ASP A 153 1.92 10.72 5.28
N ILE A 154 1.60 9.77 6.14
CA ILE A 154 2.27 9.55 7.43
C ILE A 154 3.59 8.79 7.27
N TYR A 155 3.78 8.14 6.13
CA TYR A 155 4.93 7.29 5.86
C TYR A 155 6.11 8.12 5.34
N PRO A 156 7.32 7.94 5.89
CA PRO A 156 8.52 8.61 5.39
C PRO A 156 9.04 7.92 4.13
N TRP A 157 8.32 8.09 3.02
CA TRP A 157 8.63 7.48 1.74
C TRP A 157 10.01 7.90 1.22
N ARG A 158 10.73 6.93 0.65
CA ARG A 158 11.99 7.13 -0.06
C ARG A 158 12.02 6.21 -1.28
N PRO A 159 12.71 6.56 -2.37
CA PRO A 159 12.95 5.63 -3.47
C PRO A 159 13.60 4.35 -2.93
N ARG A 160 13.16 3.19 -3.43
CA ARG A 160 13.70 1.88 -3.03
C ARG A 160 15.05 1.61 -3.68
#